data_AF-A0A9D0VZ03-F1
#
_entry.id   AF-A0A9D0VZ03-F1
#
_cell.length_a   1.000
_cell.length_b   1.000
_cell.length_c   1.000
_cell.angle_alpha   90.00
_cell.angle_beta   90.00
_cell.angle_gamma   90.00
#
_symmetry.space_group_name_H-M   'P 1'
#
loop_
_entity.id
_entity.type
_entity.pdbx_description
1 polymer ?
#
loop_
_entity_poly.entity_id
_entity_poly.type
_entity_poly.pdbx_seq_one_letter_code
_entity_poly.pdbx_strand_id
1 'polypeptide(L)'
;MFRGGSTVNLDAKGRLALPTRYRGPIMERYDGRLVLTVHDDGCLLLYPQPEWDEIERKLVRLPNQNRRTRDLQRMLIGYAT
;
A
#
# COMPACT_ATOMS: atom_id res chain seq x y z
N MET A 1 0.34 -7.52 -12.82
CA MET A 1 -0.69 -6.45 -12.81
C MET A 1 -1.88 -6.92 -12.01
N PHE A 2 -2.22 -6.20 -10.93
CA PHE A 2 -3.38 -6.52 -10.08
C PHE A 2 -4.61 -5.74 -10.58
N ARG A 3 -5.69 -6.45 -10.92
CA ARG A 3 -6.93 -5.86 -11.46
C ARG A 3 -8.13 -6.69 -11.03
N GLY A 4 -9.28 -6.02 -10.90
CA GLY A 4 -10.57 -6.61 -10.56
C GLY A 4 -10.90 -6.52 -9.08
N GLY A 5 -12.19 -6.40 -8.76
CA GLY A 5 -12.70 -6.31 -7.39
C GLY A 5 -12.87 -7.68 -6.73
N SER A 6 -12.77 -7.72 -5.40
CA SER A 6 -13.17 -8.87 -4.61
C SER A 6 -13.71 -8.45 -3.26
N THR A 7 -14.84 -9.05 -2.90
CA THR A 7 -15.34 -8.98 -1.53
C THR A 7 -14.49 -9.91 -0.67
N VAL A 8 -13.98 -9.38 0.42
CA VAL A 8 -13.26 -10.15 1.45
C VAL A 8 -13.89 -9.83 2.79
N ASN A 9 -13.89 -10.81 3.70
CA ASN A 9 -14.30 -10.60 5.08
C ASN A 9 -13.06 -10.36 5.95
N LEU A 10 -13.22 -9.50 6.95
CA LEU A 10 -12.27 -9.35 8.03
C LEU A 10 -12.62 -10.33 9.15
N ASP A 11 -11.61 -11.03 9.66
CA ASP A 11 -11.79 -11.85 10.86
C ASP A 11 -11.82 -10.99 12.13
N ALA A 12 -12.11 -11.62 13.26
CA ALA A 12 -12.18 -10.94 14.57
C ALA A 12 -10.85 -10.32 15.03
N LYS A 13 -9.73 -10.62 14.35
CA LYS A 13 -8.39 -10.07 14.62
C LYS A 13 -7.99 -9.01 13.59
N GLY A 14 -8.90 -8.59 12.72
CA GLY A 14 -8.62 -7.60 11.67
C GLY A 14 -7.77 -8.14 10.52
N ARG A 15 -7.71 -9.47 10.32
CA ARG A 15 -6.99 -10.08 9.20
C ARG A 15 -7.96 -10.33 8.05
N LEU A 16 -7.44 -10.21 6.83
CA LEU A 16 -8.15 -10.62 5.62
C LEU A 16 -7.31 -11.66 4.87
N ALA A 17 -7.99 -12.59 4.19
CA ALA A 17 -7.32 -13.51 3.29
C ALA A 17 -7.13 -12.84 1.93
N LEU A 18 -5.89 -12.77 1.46
CA LEU A 18 -5.59 -12.26 0.11
C LEU A 18 -6.31 -13.16 -0.93
N PRO A 19 -7.04 -12.62 -1.91
CA PRO A 19 -7.67 -13.42 -2.96
C PRO A 19 -6.68 -14.32 -3.72
N THR A 20 -7.08 -15.56 -4.03
CA THR A 20 -6.19 -16.58 -4.62
C THR A 20 -5.48 -16.13 -5.89
N ARG A 21 -6.15 -15.36 -6.75
CA ARG A 21 -5.57 -14.84 -8.01
C ARG A 21 -4.35 -13.94 -7.82
N TYR A 22 -4.15 -13.39 -6.63
CA TYR A 22 -3.03 -12.50 -6.31
C TYR A 22 -1.91 -13.19 -5.53
N ARG A 23 -2.19 -14.33 -4.88
CA ARG A 23 -1.23 -15.03 -4.01
C ARG A 23 0.04 -15.48 -4.75
N GLY A 24 -0.13 -16.21 -5.86
CA GLY A 24 0.99 -16.74 -6.65
C GLY A 24 1.97 -15.65 -7.10
N PRO A 25 1.52 -14.63 -7.85
CA PRO A 25 2.37 -13.53 -8.27
C PRO A 25 3.05 -12.79 -7.11
N ILE A 26 2.37 -12.66 -5.96
CA ILE A 26 2.94 -11.99 -4.79
C ILE A 26 4.04 -12.80 -4.12
N MET A 27 3.84 -14.11 -3.95
CA MET A 27 4.86 -14.99 -3.41
C MET A 27 6.06 -15.07 -4.36
N GLU A 28 5.82 -15.33 -5.65
CA GLU A 28 6.89 -15.60 -6.63
C GLU A 28 7.74 -14.37 -6.95
N ARG A 29 7.14 -13.19 -7.04
CA ARG A 29 7.84 -11.97 -7.52
C ARG A 29 8.30 -11.05 -6.41
N TYR A 30 7.61 -11.08 -5.27
CA TYR A 30 7.83 -10.13 -4.18
C TYR A 30 8.15 -10.81 -2.85
N ASP A 31 8.33 -12.14 -2.85
CA ASP A 31 8.63 -12.93 -1.64
C ASP A 31 7.60 -12.73 -0.52
N GLY A 32 6.34 -12.48 -0.91
CA GLY A 32 5.27 -12.18 0.02
C GLY A 32 5.36 -10.84 0.74
N ARG A 33 6.34 -9.99 0.39
CA ARG A 33 6.52 -8.68 1.02
C ARG A 33 5.56 -7.66 0.42
N LEU A 34 4.75 -7.09 1.30
CA LEU A 34 3.73 -6.11 0.98
C LEU A 34 3.85 -4.96 1.98
N VAL A 35 3.50 -3.76 1.53
CA VAL A 35 3.38 -2.55 2.35
C VAL A 35 1.94 -2.10 2.35
N LEU A 36 1.40 -1.86 3.54
CA LEU A 36 0.06 -1.31 3.75
C LEU A 36 0.18 0.15 4.19
N THR A 37 -0.62 1.04 3.60
CA THR A 37 -0.74 2.45 4.03
C THR A 37 -2.17 2.97 3.85
N VAL A 38 -2.42 4.23 4.19
CA VAL A 38 -3.73 4.89 4.15
C VAL A 38 -3.86 5.86 2.98
N HIS A 39 -5.08 6.13 2.53
CA HIS A 39 -5.41 7.14 1.52
C HIS A 39 -6.40 8.17 2.10
N ASP A 40 -6.44 9.37 1.53
CA ASP A 40 -7.35 10.45 1.94
C ASP A 40 -8.82 10.16 1.60
N ASP A 41 -9.08 9.29 0.62
CA ASP A 41 -10.42 8.75 0.33
C ASP A 41 -10.95 7.75 1.39
N GLY A 42 -10.24 7.54 2.50
CA GLY A 42 -10.69 6.67 3.59
C GLY A 42 -10.54 5.18 3.30
N CYS A 43 -9.58 4.81 2.47
CA CYS A 43 -9.26 3.42 2.13
C CYS A 43 -7.80 3.08 2.46
N LEU A 44 -7.50 1.78 2.43
CA LEU A 44 -6.15 1.27 2.56
C LEU A 44 -5.57 0.98 1.19
N LEU A 45 -4.28 1.28 1.04
CA LEU A 45 -3.51 0.96 -0.15
C LEU A 45 -2.54 -0.16 0.19
N LEU A 46 -2.46 -1.15 -0.68
CA LEU A 46 -1.58 -2.31 -0.54
C LEU A 46 -0.68 -2.39 -1.78
N TYR A 47 0.62 -2.30 -1.56
CA TYR A 47 1.64 -2.38 -2.60
C TYR A 47 2.59 -3.54 -2.33
N PRO A 48 3.14 -4.21 -3.35
CA PRO A 48 4.35 -4.98 -3.13
C PRO A 48 5.52 -4.05 -2.79
N GLN A 49 6.48 -4.57 -2.01
CA GLN A 49 7.59 -3.78 -1.49
C GLN A 49 8.35 -2.96 -2.55
N PRO A 50 8.84 -3.53 -3.68
CA PRO A 50 9.67 -2.75 -4.60
C PRO A 50 8.90 -1.61 -5.29
N GLU A 51 7.60 -1.79 -5.55
CA GLU A 51 6.73 -0.72 -6.07
C GLU A 51 6.51 0.38 -5.03
N TRP A 52 6.36 0.03 -3.75
CA TRP A 52 6.30 1.01 -2.68
C TRP A 52 7.59 1.81 -2.57
N ASP A 53 8.76 1.15 -2.64
CA ASP A 53 10.06 1.81 -2.57
C ASP A 53 10.24 2.86 -3.69
N GLU A 54 9.64 2.64 -4.87
CA GLU A 54 9.59 3.65 -5.94
C GLU A 54 8.68 4.83 -5.62
N ILE A 55 7.51 4.57 -5.06
CA ILE A 55 6.54 5.60 -4.66
C ILE A 55 7.13 6.45 -3.54
N GLU A 56 7.68 5.83 -2.51
CA GLU A 56 8.33 6.51 -1.39
C GLU A 56 9.48 7.39 -1.86
N ARG A 57 10.37 6.86 -2.73
CA ARG A 57 11.45 7.66 -3.32
C ARG A 57 10.94 8.90 -4.07
N LYS A 58 9.81 8.79 -4.78
CA LYS A 58 9.19 9.94 -5.47
C LYS A 58 8.61 10.92 -4.46
N LEU A 59 7.90 10.43 -3.44
CA LEU A 59 7.29 11.24 -2.40
C LEU A 59 8.34 12.05 -1.63
N VAL A 60 9.42 11.42 -1.17
CA VAL A 60 10.50 12.07 -0.41
C VAL A 60 11.20 13.18 -1.22
N ARG A 61 11.23 13.08 -2.56
CA ARG A 61 11.80 14.09 -3.44
C ARG A 61 10.89 15.31 -3.67
N LEU A 62 9.61 15.24 -3.29
CA LEU A 62 8.70 16.36 -3.45
C LEU A 62 9.07 17.51 -2.49
N PRO A 63 9.04 18.78 -2.95
CA PRO A 63 9.29 19.93 -2.09
C PRO A 63 8.31 20.00 -0.90
N ASN A 64 8.85 19.93 0.32
CA ASN A 64 8.07 19.89 1.56
C ASN A 64 7.57 21.29 2.04
N GLN A 65 7.72 22.32 1.21
CA GLN A 65 7.30 23.69 1.53
C GLN A 65 5.77 23.86 1.43
N ASN A 66 5.14 23.13 0.51
CA ASN A 66 3.68 23.12 0.38
C ASN A 66 3.05 22.27 1.49
N ARG A 67 2.10 22.83 2.24
CA ARG A 67 1.37 22.12 3.30
C ARG A 67 0.73 20.82 2.80
N ARG A 68 0.09 20.82 1.63
CA ARG A 68 -0.55 19.62 1.08
C ARG A 68 0.45 18.51 0.81
N THR A 69 1.61 18.84 0.24
CA THR A 69 2.68 17.87 -0.01
C THR A 69 3.19 17.26 1.29
N ARG A 70 3.39 18.09 2.31
CA ARG A 70 3.82 17.63 3.65
C ARG A 70 2.81 16.71 4.31
N ASP A 71 1.53 17.08 4.25
CA ASP A 71 0.45 16.31 4.85
C ASP A 71 0.30 14.96 4.13
N LEU A 72 0.42 14.94 2.80
CA LEU A 72 0.46 13.72 1.99
C LEU A 72 1.67 12.83 2.34
N GLN A 73 2.88 13.39 2.41
CA GLN A 73 4.09 12.64 2.79
C GLN A 73 3.94 12.01 4.18
N ARG A 74 3.49 12.77 5.16
CA ARG A 74 3.27 12.30 6.54
C ARG A 74 2.21 11.21 6.61
N MET A 75 1.14 11.35 5.84
CA MET A 75 0.07 10.36 5.81
C MET A 75 0.52 9.07 5.13
N LEU A 76 1.03 9.12 3.90
CA LEU A 76 1.41 7.92 3.16
C LEU A 76 2.61 7.20 3.78
N ILE A 77 3.69 7.94 4.10
CA ILE A 77 4.92 7.33 4.63
C ILE A 77 4.75 7.01 6.12
N GLY A 78 4.09 7.87 6.89
CA GLY A 78 3.96 7.69 8.34
C GLY A 78 3.07 6.50 8.75
N TYR A 79 2.17 6.05 7.87
CA TYR A 79 1.32 4.87 8.11
C TYR A 79 1.80 3.61 7.35
N ALA A 80 2.88 3.70 6.58
CA ALA A 80 3.39 2.56 5.83
C ALA A 80 4.04 1.52 6.76
N THR A 81 3.60 0.27 6.68
CA THR A 81 4.13 -0.87 7.46
C THR A 81 4.31 -2.11 6.61
#